data_AF-K9K9N9-F1
#
_entry.id   AF-K9K9N9-F1
#
_cell.length_a   1.000
_cell.length_b   1.000
_cell.length_c   1.000
_cell.angle_alpha   90.00
_cell.angle_beta   90.00
_cell.angle_gamma   90.00
#
_symmetry.space_group_name_H-M   'P 1'
#
loop_
_entity.id
_entity.type
_entity.pdbx_description
1 polymer ?
#
loop_
_entity_poly.entity_id
_entity_poly.type
_entity_poly.pdbx_seq_one_letter_code
_entity_poly.pdbx_strand_id
1 'polypeptide(L)'
;MDCSIVRDLKRSAGAGMISKKHTLGEVWVQKTSEMNTDKQYFCRTHLGHLLNPGDLVLGFDLANCNLNDEHVNKMNSDRVPDVVLIKKSYDRTKRQRRRNWKLKELPRERENMDTDDERQYQDFLEDLEEDEAIRKNVNVYRDSTIPVESDTDDEGAPRISLAEMLEDLHISQDATGEEGDSMMT
;
A
#
# COMPACT_ATOMS: atom_id res chain seq x y z
N MET A 1 9.13 -15.46 11.23
CA MET A 1 7.70 -15.54 10.85
C MET A 1 7.51 -16.82 10.06
N ASP A 2 6.55 -17.66 10.43
CA ASP A 2 6.13 -18.83 9.65
C ASP A 2 4.71 -18.58 9.11
N CYS A 3 4.40 -19.07 7.91
CA CYS A 3 3.12 -18.86 7.26
C CYS A 3 2.60 -20.11 6.56
N SER A 4 1.33 -20.41 6.78
CA SER A 4 0.64 -21.52 6.15
C SER A 4 -0.73 -21.08 5.63
N ILE A 5 -1.09 -21.53 4.43
CA ILE A 5 -2.40 -21.24 3.84
C ILE A 5 -3.39 -22.27 4.38
N VAL A 6 -4.48 -21.81 4.97
CA VAL A 6 -5.54 -22.68 5.46
C VAL A 6 -6.42 -23.09 4.29
N ARG A 7 -6.40 -24.39 3.97
CA ARG A 7 -7.27 -25.00 2.95
C ARG A 7 -8.44 -25.71 3.62
N ASP A 8 -9.56 -25.80 2.90
CA ASP A 8 -10.70 -26.65 3.26
C ASP A 8 -11.31 -26.42 4.66
N LEU A 9 -11.36 -25.15 5.10
CA LEU A 9 -11.97 -24.81 6.39
C LEU A 9 -13.45 -25.22 6.40
N LYS A 10 -13.80 -26.13 7.32
CA LYS A 10 -15.19 -26.55 7.55
C LYS A 10 -15.98 -25.38 8.13
N ARG A 11 -16.97 -24.90 7.38
CA ARG A 11 -17.83 -23.78 7.76
C ARG A 11 -19.05 -24.27 8.52
N SER A 12 -19.39 -23.59 9.60
CA SER A 12 -20.65 -23.80 10.31
C SER A 12 -21.81 -23.14 9.57
N ALA A 13 -23.03 -23.58 9.87
CA ALA A 13 -24.23 -22.88 9.42
C ALA A 13 -24.19 -21.42 9.91
N GLY A 14 -24.49 -20.47 9.02
CA GLY A 14 -24.46 -19.04 9.32
C GLY A 14 -23.12 -18.32 9.06
N ALA A 15 -22.10 -19.00 8.52
CA ALA A 15 -20.76 -18.42 8.27
C ALA A 15 -20.72 -17.28 7.23
N GLY A 16 -21.83 -16.99 6.53
CA GLY A 16 -21.95 -15.84 5.64
C GLY A 16 -21.11 -15.92 4.36
N MET A 17 -20.83 -14.74 3.78
CA MET A 17 -20.15 -14.58 2.48
C MET A 17 -18.63 -14.69 2.60
N ILE A 18 -18.00 -15.13 1.51
CA ILE A 18 -16.54 -15.30 1.40
C ILE A 18 -15.99 -14.15 0.58
N SER A 19 -14.96 -13.48 1.11
CA SER A 19 -14.22 -12.51 0.32
C SER A 19 -13.49 -13.20 -0.83
N LYS A 20 -13.59 -12.62 -2.03
CA LYS A 20 -12.81 -13.06 -3.21
C LYS A 20 -11.41 -12.45 -3.25
N LYS A 21 -11.15 -11.41 -2.44
CA LYS A 21 -9.86 -10.70 -2.37
C LYS A 21 -8.89 -11.36 -1.41
N HIS A 22 -9.40 -11.95 -0.33
CA HIS A 22 -8.60 -12.41 0.80
C HIS A 22 -8.49 -13.94 0.85
N THR A 23 -7.39 -14.43 1.39
CA THR A 23 -7.15 -15.85 1.63
C THR A 23 -6.78 -16.04 3.09
N LEU A 24 -7.41 -17.02 3.75
CA LEU A 24 -7.14 -17.30 5.15
C LEU A 24 -5.76 -17.94 5.30
N GLY A 25 -4.92 -17.34 6.15
CA GLY A 25 -3.61 -17.85 6.52
C GLY A 25 -3.47 -18.00 8.03
N GLU A 26 -2.69 -18.98 8.45
CA GLU A 26 -2.20 -19.15 9.81
C GLU A 26 -0.74 -18.74 9.86
N VAL A 27 -0.41 -17.80 10.74
CA VAL A 27 0.93 -17.24 10.83
C VAL A 27 1.43 -17.16 12.27
N TRP A 28 2.73 -17.40 12.42
CA TRP A 28 3.47 -17.13 13.65
C TRP A 28 4.31 -15.88 13.44
N VAL A 29 4.04 -14.84 14.23
CA VAL A 29 4.70 -13.55 14.13
C VAL A 29 5.45 -13.20 15.40
N GLN A 30 6.46 -12.35 15.24
CA GLN A 30 7.25 -11.81 16.34
C GLN A 30 7.38 -10.31 16.15
N LYS A 31 7.32 -9.55 17.25
CA LYS A 31 7.48 -8.10 17.19
C LYS A 31 8.92 -7.74 16.85
N THR A 32 9.12 -6.82 15.92
CA THR A 32 10.45 -6.33 15.53
C THR A 32 11.21 -5.71 16.71
N SER A 33 10.50 -5.08 17.66
CA SER A 33 11.09 -4.52 18.89
C SER A 33 11.56 -5.55 19.90
N GLU A 34 11.13 -6.81 19.77
CA GLU A 34 11.40 -7.91 20.72
C GLU A 34 12.09 -9.09 20.03
N MET A 35 12.83 -8.85 18.94
CA MET A 35 13.53 -9.89 18.16
C MET A 35 14.61 -10.63 18.95
N ASN A 36 15.07 -10.07 20.06
CA ASN A 36 16.02 -10.70 20.98
C ASN A 36 15.36 -11.68 21.98
N THR A 37 14.04 -11.87 21.91
CA THR A 37 13.30 -12.80 22.76
C THR A 37 12.75 -13.97 21.94
N ASP A 38 12.24 -15.01 22.59
CA ASP A 38 11.54 -16.12 21.91
C ASP A 38 10.00 -15.92 21.90
N LYS A 39 9.52 -14.70 22.18
CA LYS A 39 8.09 -14.43 22.24
C LYS A 39 7.50 -14.37 20.83
N GLN A 40 6.64 -15.34 20.53
CA GLN A 40 5.90 -15.41 19.27
C GLN A 40 4.40 -15.39 19.53
N TYR A 41 3.66 -14.84 18.58
CA TYR A 41 2.21 -14.75 18.61
C TYR A 41 1.65 -15.52 17.42
N PHE A 42 0.68 -16.38 17.69
CA PHE A 42 -0.09 -17.04 16.66
C PHE A 42 -1.27 -16.17 16.25
N CYS A 43 -1.52 -16.02 14.96
CA CYS A 43 -2.76 -15.41 14.50
C CYS A 43 -3.27 -16.02 13.19
N ARG A 44 -4.59 -15.97 13.02
CA ARG A 44 -5.25 -16.22 11.74
C ARG A 44 -5.50 -14.89 11.06
N THR A 45 -5.02 -14.76 9.82
CA THR A 45 -5.07 -13.52 9.05
C THR A 45 -5.76 -13.70 7.71
N HIS A 46 -6.34 -12.61 7.21
CA HIS A 46 -6.94 -12.53 5.87
C HIS A 46 -5.88 -12.25 4.78
N LEU A 47 -4.63 -11.99 5.18
CA LEU A 47 -3.50 -11.68 4.31
C LEU A 47 -2.74 -12.94 3.85
N GLY A 48 -3.32 -14.14 3.96
CA GLY A 48 -2.61 -15.40 3.71
C GLY A 48 -2.08 -15.60 2.28
N HIS A 49 -2.59 -14.85 1.31
CA HIS A 49 -2.10 -14.86 -0.08
C HIS A 49 -0.96 -13.86 -0.33
N LEU A 50 -0.71 -12.96 0.64
CA LEU A 50 0.21 -11.83 0.49
C LEU A 50 1.52 -12.05 1.28
N LEU A 51 1.41 -12.78 2.39
CA LEU A 51 2.50 -12.94 3.36
C LEU A 51 3.39 -14.13 3.03
N ASN A 52 4.69 -13.88 3.03
CA ASN A 52 5.76 -14.87 3.00
C ASN A 52 6.58 -14.83 4.30
N PRO A 53 7.32 -15.91 4.62
CA PRO A 53 8.21 -15.91 5.79
C PRO A 53 9.29 -14.83 5.65
N GLY A 54 9.38 -13.95 6.65
CA GLY A 54 10.35 -12.86 6.68
C GLY A 54 9.80 -11.49 6.29
N ASP A 55 8.56 -11.43 5.79
CA ASP A 55 7.88 -10.16 5.51
C ASP A 55 7.66 -9.33 6.78
N LEU A 56 7.63 -8.01 6.61
CA LEU A 56 7.19 -7.09 7.65
C LEU A 56 5.69 -6.86 7.55
N VAL A 57 5.02 -6.83 8.71
CA VAL A 57 3.57 -6.65 8.79
C VAL A 57 3.23 -5.65 9.88
N LEU A 58 2.18 -4.87 9.62
CA LEU A 58 1.56 -3.97 10.58
C LEU A 58 0.28 -4.60 11.11
N GLY A 59 0.07 -4.47 12.41
CA GLY A 59 -1.08 -5.04 13.10
C GLY A 59 -1.29 -4.44 14.47
N PHE A 60 -2.44 -4.74 15.05
CA PHE A 60 -2.79 -4.37 16.42
C PHE A 60 -2.37 -5.47 17.37
N ASP A 61 -1.67 -5.07 18.43
CA ASP A 61 -1.35 -5.90 19.59
C ASP A 61 -2.46 -5.72 20.63
N LEU A 62 -3.44 -6.63 20.61
CA LEU A 62 -4.59 -6.59 21.50
C LEU A 62 -4.28 -7.20 22.87
N ALA A 63 -3.28 -8.08 22.97
CA ALA A 63 -2.86 -8.67 24.24
C ALA A 63 -2.37 -7.62 25.25
N ASN A 64 -1.74 -6.54 24.77
CA ASN A 64 -1.29 -5.43 25.61
C ASN A 64 -2.22 -4.21 25.56
N CYS A 65 -3.38 -4.32 24.91
CA CYS A 65 -4.31 -3.22 24.74
C CYS A 65 -5.29 -3.15 25.92
N ASN A 66 -5.33 -2.01 26.61
CA ASN A 66 -6.34 -1.76 27.64
C ASN A 66 -7.57 -1.08 27.02
N LEU A 67 -8.55 -1.88 26.63
CA LEU A 67 -9.77 -1.43 25.97
C LEU A 67 -10.88 -1.14 26.98
N ASN A 68 -11.47 0.06 26.91
CA ASN A 68 -12.69 0.39 27.62
C ASN A 68 -13.89 0.32 26.67
N ASP A 69 -14.22 -0.90 26.23
CA ASP A 69 -15.34 -1.16 25.32
C ASP A 69 -16.34 -2.15 25.95
N GLU A 70 -17.62 -1.80 25.91
CA GLU A 70 -18.69 -2.60 26.55
C GLU A 70 -18.83 -3.99 25.92
N HIS A 71 -18.60 -4.13 24.61
CA HIS A 71 -18.75 -5.39 23.91
C HIS A 71 -17.57 -6.32 24.16
N VAL A 72 -16.34 -5.78 24.10
CA VAL A 72 -15.12 -6.54 24.43
C VAL A 72 -15.16 -7.01 25.88
N ASN A 73 -15.58 -6.16 26.81
CA ASN A 73 -15.71 -6.50 28.24
C ASN A 73 -16.74 -7.61 28.53
N LYS A 74 -17.76 -7.75 27.66
CA LYS A 74 -18.76 -8.82 27.76
C LYS A 74 -18.38 -10.09 26.98
N MET A 75 -17.35 -10.04 26.16
CA MET A 75 -16.92 -11.16 25.32
C MET A 75 -16.04 -12.13 26.13
N ASN A 76 -16.09 -13.41 25.80
CA ASN A 76 -15.14 -14.37 26.36
C ASN A 76 -13.71 -14.04 25.86
N SER A 77 -12.74 -13.99 26.78
CA SER A 77 -11.34 -13.71 26.47
C SER A 77 -10.77 -14.61 25.38
N ASP A 78 -11.14 -15.90 25.37
CA ASP A 78 -10.65 -16.89 24.40
C ASP A 78 -11.07 -16.61 22.95
N ARG A 79 -12.05 -15.71 22.74
CA ARG A 79 -12.50 -15.31 21.40
C ARG A 79 -11.83 -14.03 20.92
N VAL A 80 -11.15 -13.31 21.80
CA VAL A 80 -10.42 -12.10 21.45
C VAL A 80 -9.02 -12.53 20.99
N PRO A 81 -8.60 -12.22 19.75
CA PRO A 81 -7.26 -12.58 19.29
C PRO A 81 -6.21 -11.70 19.97
N ASP A 82 -5.02 -12.25 20.23
CA ASP A 82 -3.90 -11.50 20.79
C ASP A 82 -3.34 -10.47 19.80
N VAL A 83 -3.30 -10.82 18.51
CA VAL A 83 -2.74 -9.99 17.44
C VAL A 83 -3.66 -10.04 16.21
N VAL A 84 -3.88 -8.88 15.61
CA VAL A 84 -4.63 -8.73 14.34
C VAL A 84 -3.76 -8.03 13.31
N LEU A 85 -3.38 -8.75 12.25
CA LEU A 85 -2.60 -8.19 11.15
C LEU A 85 -3.50 -7.47 10.14
N ILE A 86 -3.08 -6.28 9.69
CA ILE A 86 -3.88 -5.39 8.85
C ILE A 86 -3.23 -5.14 7.48
N LYS A 87 -1.93 -4.81 7.46
CA LYS A 87 -1.24 -4.38 6.24
C LYS A 87 0.15 -5.04 6.18
N LYS A 88 0.52 -5.57 5.01
CA LYS A 88 1.92 -5.93 4.73
C LYS A 88 2.71 -4.64 4.53
N SER A 89 3.86 -4.54 5.18
CA SER A 89 4.81 -3.45 4.97
C SER A 89 5.80 -3.85 3.90
N TYR A 90 6.07 -2.94 2.97
CA TYR A 90 7.00 -3.13 1.88
C TYR A 90 8.17 -2.15 2.02
N ASP A 91 9.32 -2.48 1.43
CA ASP A 91 10.49 -1.60 1.45
C ASP A 91 10.21 -0.29 0.67
N ARG A 92 10.05 0.79 1.43
CA ARG A 92 9.74 2.13 0.91
C ARG A 92 10.80 2.65 -0.06
N THR A 93 12.09 2.37 0.18
CA THR A 93 13.17 2.80 -0.71
C THR A 93 13.08 2.08 -2.06
N LYS A 94 12.79 0.77 -2.06
CA LYS A 94 12.59 0.03 -3.31
C LYS A 94 11.36 0.50 -4.07
N ARG A 95 10.24 0.78 -3.39
CA ARG A 95 9.01 1.31 -4.02
C ARG A 95 9.25 2.65 -4.70
N GLN A 96 9.90 3.58 -4.00
CA GLN A 96 10.20 4.90 -4.55
C GLN A 96 11.06 4.85 -5.82
N ARG A 97 12.07 3.98 -5.86
CA ARG A 97 12.93 3.83 -7.05
C ARG A 97 12.19 3.29 -8.27
N ARG A 98 11.18 2.44 -8.05
CA ARG A 98 10.38 1.82 -9.12
C ARG A 98 9.19 2.67 -9.57
N ARG A 99 8.90 3.77 -8.86
CA ARG A 99 7.75 4.62 -9.12
C ARG A 99 7.94 5.42 -10.40
N ASN A 100 7.55 4.85 -11.53
CA ASN A 100 7.62 5.45 -12.87
C ASN A 100 6.43 6.40 -13.18
N TRP A 101 5.83 6.97 -12.16
CA TRP A 101 4.70 7.88 -12.27
C TRP A 101 4.83 9.02 -11.25
N LYS A 102 4.17 10.14 -11.55
CA LYS A 102 4.20 11.36 -10.75
C LYS A 102 2.82 12.01 -10.70
N LEU A 103 2.59 12.80 -9.65
CA LEU A 103 1.45 13.70 -9.55
C LEU A 103 1.86 15.10 -10.00
N LYS A 104 0.89 15.87 -10.51
CA LYS A 104 1.08 17.29 -10.77
C LYS A 104 0.63 18.08 -9.54
N GLU A 105 1.57 18.80 -8.96
CA GLU A 105 1.30 19.75 -7.89
C GLU A 105 0.98 21.13 -8.47
N LEU A 106 0.06 21.84 -7.81
CA LEU A 106 -0.09 23.27 -8.06
C LEU A 106 1.16 23.99 -7.54
N PRO A 107 1.60 25.08 -8.21
CA PRO A 107 2.69 25.90 -7.71
C PRO A 107 2.38 26.36 -6.27
N ARG A 108 3.19 25.89 -5.32
CA ARG A 108 3.17 26.33 -3.92
C ARG A 108 4.53 26.92 -3.59
N GLU A 109 4.53 27.98 -2.79
CA GLU A 109 5.77 28.49 -2.19
C GLU A 109 6.33 27.42 -1.26
N ARG A 110 7.41 26.76 -1.69
CA ARG A 110 8.04 25.62 -0.99
C ARG A 110 8.79 26.00 0.29
N GLU A 111 8.74 27.27 0.70
CA GLU A 111 9.60 27.78 1.77
C GLU A 111 9.27 27.20 3.17
N ASN A 112 8.11 26.56 3.35
CA ASN A 112 7.64 26.06 4.64
C ASN A 112 7.19 24.57 4.66
N MET A 113 7.72 23.70 3.80
CA MET A 113 7.40 22.27 3.93
C MET A 113 8.14 21.67 5.14
N ASP A 114 7.38 21.26 6.14
CA ASP A 114 7.92 20.56 7.30
C ASP A 114 8.23 19.10 6.93
N THR A 115 9.13 18.46 7.67
CA THR A 115 9.45 17.02 7.47
C THR A 115 8.23 16.10 7.58
N ASP A 116 7.15 16.57 8.21
CA ASP A 116 5.91 15.82 8.32
C ASP A 116 5.11 15.83 7.01
N ASP A 117 5.12 16.94 6.26
CA ASP A 117 4.46 17.06 4.96
C ASP A 117 5.05 16.07 3.96
N GLU A 118 6.38 15.91 3.98
CA GLU A 118 7.06 14.97 3.07
C GLU A 118 6.76 13.51 3.43
N ARG A 119 6.58 13.18 4.71
CA ARG A 119 6.14 11.84 5.12
C ARG A 119 4.72 11.57 4.67
N GLN A 120 3.79 12.47 4.96
CA GLN A 120 2.39 12.36 4.58
C GLN A 120 2.21 12.24 3.06
N TYR A 121 2.99 13.02 2.29
CA TYR A 121 2.95 12.94 0.84
C TYR A 121 3.36 11.56 0.32
N GLN A 122 4.42 10.98 0.87
CA GLN A 122 4.85 9.64 0.48
C GLN A 122 3.86 8.55 0.87
N ASP A 123 3.28 8.64 2.07
CA ASP A 123 2.25 7.70 2.52
C ASP A 123 1.03 7.76 1.59
N PHE A 124 0.66 8.96 1.15
CA PHE A 124 -0.39 9.15 0.14
C PHE A 124 -0.04 8.50 -1.22
N LEU A 125 1.20 8.60 -1.67
CA LEU A 125 1.63 7.92 -2.91
C LEU A 125 1.58 6.39 -2.77
N GLU A 126 1.90 5.84 -1.59
CA GLU A 126 1.77 4.41 -1.31
C GLU A 126 0.31 3.97 -1.27
N ASP A 127 -0.59 4.75 -0.68
CA ASP A 127 -2.03 4.47 -0.68
C ASP A 127 -2.61 4.46 -2.10
N LEU A 128 -2.15 5.35 -2.98
CA LEU A 128 -2.51 5.33 -4.40
C LEU A 128 -2.04 4.05 -5.10
N GLU A 129 -0.91 3.49 -4.74
CA GLU A 129 -0.43 2.21 -5.30
C GLU A 129 -1.26 1.01 -4.81
N GLU A 130 -1.79 1.07 -3.59
CA GLU A 130 -2.46 -0.05 -2.93
C GLU A 130 -3.97 -0.08 -3.13
N ASP A 131 -4.64 1.09 -3.17
CA ASP A 131 -6.09 1.20 -3.23
C ASP A 131 -6.58 1.87 -4.52
N GLU A 132 -7.24 1.07 -5.37
CA GLU A 132 -7.87 1.53 -6.60
C GLU A 132 -8.98 2.55 -6.36
N ALA A 133 -9.70 2.48 -5.23
CA ALA A 133 -10.78 3.41 -4.92
C ALA A 133 -10.26 4.82 -4.62
N ILE A 134 -9.13 4.93 -3.93
CA ILE A 134 -8.44 6.20 -3.69
C ILE A 134 -7.86 6.71 -5.01
N ARG A 135 -7.26 5.81 -5.80
CA ARG A 135 -6.64 6.13 -7.09
C ARG A 135 -7.61 6.67 -8.14
N LYS A 136 -8.85 6.18 -8.16
CA LYS A 136 -9.85 6.51 -9.19
C LYS A 136 -10.08 8.01 -9.40
N ASN A 137 -9.87 8.82 -8.36
CA ASN A 137 -10.15 10.26 -8.39
C ASN A 137 -8.87 11.12 -8.53
N VAL A 138 -7.73 10.51 -8.84
CA VAL A 138 -6.44 11.21 -8.93
C VAL A 138 -5.82 10.99 -10.31
N ASN A 139 -5.40 12.09 -10.94
CA ASN A 139 -4.71 12.03 -12.23
C ASN A 139 -3.24 11.65 -12.00
N VAL A 140 -2.86 10.47 -12.49
CA VAL A 140 -1.50 9.93 -12.42
C VAL A 140 -0.83 10.10 -13.77
N TYR A 141 0.38 10.66 -13.80
CA TYR A 141 1.12 10.91 -15.04
C TYR A 141 2.35 10.02 -15.10
N ARG A 142 2.69 9.55 -16.30
CA ARG A 142 3.91 8.78 -16.53
C ARG A 142 5.14 9.66 -16.30
N ASP A 143 6.13 9.13 -15.60
CA ASP A 143 7.46 9.73 -15.48
C ASP A 143 8.42 9.04 -16.47
N SER A 144 8.77 9.74 -17.55
CA SER A 144 9.67 9.23 -18.59
C SER A 144 11.13 9.17 -18.17
N THR A 145 11.51 9.76 -17.03
CA THR A 145 12.90 9.76 -16.54
C THR A 145 13.31 8.44 -15.90
N ILE A 146 12.33 7.67 -15.42
CA ILE A 146 12.54 6.40 -14.74
C ILE A 146 12.31 5.26 -15.75
N PRO A 147 13.36 4.47 -16.07
CA PRO A 147 13.22 3.32 -16.96
C PRO A 147 12.21 2.32 -16.40
N VAL A 148 11.48 1.65 -17.29
CA VAL A 148 10.64 0.51 -16.91
C VAL A 148 11.58 -0.66 -16.60
N GLU A 149 11.89 -0.88 -15.33
CA GLU A 149 12.68 -2.04 -14.91
C GLU A 149 11.88 -3.34 -15.09
N SER A 150 12.58 -4.43 -15.43
CA SER A 150 11.98 -5.76 -15.53
C SER A 150 11.55 -6.27 -14.15
N ASP A 151 10.41 -6.96 -14.09
CA ASP A 151 9.73 -7.51 -12.90
C ASP A 151 10.52 -8.56 -12.08
N THR A 152 11.84 -8.64 -12.21
CA THR A 152 12.65 -9.75 -11.66
C THR A 152 12.89 -9.67 -10.14
N ASP A 153 12.73 -8.49 -9.53
CA ASP A 153 12.92 -8.28 -8.08
C ASP A 153 11.60 -7.97 -7.34
N ASP A 154 10.46 -8.40 -7.90
CA ASP A 154 9.15 -7.98 -7.40
C ASP A 154 8.74 -8.74 -6.13
N GLU A 155 8.77 -8.05 -4.98
CA GLU A 155 8.22 -8.53 -3.70
C GLU A 155 6.67 -8.65 -3.71
N GLY A 156 6.05 -8.54 -4.89
CA GLY A 156 4.60 -8.47 -5.07
C GLY A 156 4.00 -7.17 -4.52
N ALA A 157 4.77 -6.08 -4.54
CA ALA A 157 4.30 -4.78 -4.09
C ALA A 157 3.26 -4.22 -5.08
N PRO A 158 2.13 -3.67 -4.59
CA PRO A 158 1.14 -3.03 -5.46
C PRO A 158 1.75 -1.88 -6.27
N ARG A 159 1.32 -1.77 -7.53
CA ARG A 159 1.77 -0.73 -8.47
C ARG A 159 0.62 -0.24 -9.32
N ILE A 160 0.72 1.00 -9.79
CA ILE A 160 -0.21 1.56 -10.77
C ILE A 160 0.14 1.01 -12.16
N SER A 161 -0.86 0.55 -12.91
CA SER A 161 -0.61 0.01 -14.25
C SER A 161 -0.31 1.12 -15.25
N LEU A 162 0.51 0.83 -16.27
CA LEU A 162 0.81 1.81 -17.33
C LEU A 162 -0.45 2.27 -18.07
N ALA A 163 -1.48 1.43 -18.16
CA ALA A 163 -2.74 1.77 -18.81
C ALA A 163 -3.55 2.84 -18.06
N GLU A 164 -3.31 3.01 -16.75
CA GLU A 164 -3.94 4.03 -15.91
C GLU A 164 -3.20 5.38 -15.96
N MET A 165 -1.97 5.40 -16.50
CA MET A 165 -1.13 6.61 -16.49
C MET A 165 -1.43 7.50 -17.70
N LEU A 166 -1.53 8.79 -17.46
CA LEU A 166 -1.64 9.81 -18.50
C LEU A 166 -0.27 10.22 -19.03
N GLU A 167 -0.20 10.54 -20.31
CA GLU A 167 0.96 11.22 -20.88
C GLU A 167 0.93 12.72 -20.56
N ASP A 168 2.10 13.27 -20.28
CA ASP A 168 2.23 14.68 -19.96
C ASP A 168 2.29 15.53 -21.25
N LEU A 169 1.23 16.30 -21.50
CA LEU A 169 1.16 17.18 -22.66
C LEU A 169 2.02 18.44 -22.43
N HIS A 170 3.13 18.51 -23.15
CA HIS A 170 3.98 19.69 -23.21
C HIS A 170 3.63 20.51 -24.45
N ILE A 171 2.83 21.56 -24.27
CA ILE A 171 2.56 22.51 -25.36
C ILE A 171 3.77 23.45 -25.43
N SER A 172 4.68 23.20 -26.38
CA SER A 172 5.68 24.20 -26.75
C SER A 172 4.98 25.42 -27.32
N GLN A 173 5.46 26.61 -26.95
CA GLN A 173 4.89 27.93 -27.26
C GLN A 173 4.80 28.27 -28.77
N ASP A 174 5.22 27.36 -29.65
CA ASP A 174 5.30 27.52 -31.10
C ASP A 174 4.02 27.06 -31.85
N ALA A 175 2.96 26.70 -31.11
CA ALA A 175 1.70 26.22 -31.70
C ALA A 175 0.77 27.34 -32.22
N THR A 176 1.14 28.61 -32.02
CA THR A 176 0.54 29.76 -32.69
C THR A 176 1.43 30.14 -33.86
N GLY A 177 1.13 29.61 -35.05
CA GLY A 177 1.89 29.92 -36.26
C GLY A 177 1.95 31.42 -36.53
N GLU A 178 3.05 32.05 -36.16
CA GLU A 178 3.44 33.37 -36.61
C GLU A 178 4.47 33.20 -37.74
N GLU A 179 4.05 33.46 -38.96
CA GLU A 179 4.73 34.36 -39.91
C GLU A 179 3.88 34.42 -41.18
N GLY A 180 2.93 35.35 -41.18
CA GLY A 180 2.31 35.81 -42.41
C GLY A 180 3.40 36.46 -43.26
N ASP A 181 3.79 35.74 -44.30
CA ASP A 181 4.76 36.11 -45.31
C ASP A 181 4.59 37.58 -45.73
N SER A 182 5.61 38.39 -45.43
CA SER A 182 5.73 39.76 -45.90
C SER A 182 5.89 39.69 -47.43
N MET A 183 4.79 39.87 -48.17
CA MET A 183 4.86 40.06 -49.62
C MET A 183 5.70 41.30 -49.92
N MET A 184 6.93 41.04 -50.36
CA MET A 184 7.85 42.02 -50.93
C MET A 184 7.17 42.79 -52.07
N THR A 185 7.19 44.12 -51.94
CA THR A 185 7.24 45.19 -52.95
C THR A 185 6.61 44.96 -54.33
#